data_AF-A0A7V9ZDQ4-F1
#
_entry.id   AF-A0A7V9ZDQ4-F1
#
_cell.length_a   1.000
_cell.length_b   1.000
_cell.length_c   1.000
_cell.angle_alpha   90.00
_cell.angle_beta   90.00
_cell.angle_gamma   90.00
#
_symmetry.space_group_name_H-M   'P 1'
#
loop_
_entity.id
_entity.type
_entity.pdbx_description
1 polymer ?
#
loop_
_entity_poly.entity_id
_entity_poly.type
_entity_poly.pdbx_seq_one_letter_code
_entity_poly.pdbx_strand_id
1 'polypeptide(L)'
;MKFVKTENPITTKHPQLGELSVDVEVPQVESVEEFVQFAGSADSALLFINNAIETAAKNGGRATLRNAPADANVDELTEKVRSVSKDYAPGTTQRTMSAKRRIDTAIAALESGQELTKEELLKLLAEGR
;
A
#
# COMPACT_ATOMS: atom_id res chain seq x y z
N MET A 1 8.90 -5.92 -20.44
CA MET A 1 8.79 -5.68 -18.99
C MET A 1 9.28 -4.29 -18.75
N LYS A 2 8.52 -3.47 -18.01
CA LYS A 2 8.97 -2.12 -17.69
C LYS A 2 9.45 -2.03 -16.27
N PHE A 3 10.44 -1.17 -16.03
CA PHE A 3 10.89 -0.82 -14.69
C PHE A 3 10.31 0.54 -14.35
N VAL A 4 9.55 0.60 -13.26
CA VAL A 4 8.89 1.83 -12.80
C VAL A 4 9.59 2.32 -11.55
N LYS A 5 10.00 3.59 -11.56
CA LYS A 5 10.51 4.25 -10.35
C LYS A 5 9.42 4.27 -9.30
N THR A 6 9.74 3.73 -8.13
CA THR A 6 8.80 3.71 -7.02
C THR A 6 8.79 5.09 -6.39
N GLU A 7 7.67 5.80 -6.47
CA GLU A 7 7.51 7.13 -5.85
C GLU A 7 7.69 7.12 -4.32
N ASN A 8 7.67 5.92 -3.70
CA ASN A 8 7.97 5.70 -2.30
C ASN A 8 9.36 5.07 -2.18
N PRO A 9 10.41 5.86 -1.86
CA PRO A 9 11.73 5.30 -1.62
C PRO A 9 11.70 4.31 -0.46
N ILE A 10 12.60 3.34 -0.49
CA ILE A 10 12.81 2.43 0.64
C ILE A 10 13.49 3.22 1.75
N THR A 11 12.84 3.28 2.91
CA THR A 11 13.37 3.94 4.10
C THR A 11 13.82 2.92 5.13
N THR A 12 15.04 3.06 5.65
CA THR A 12 15.51 2.25 6.78
C THR A 12 16.50 3.04 7.64
N LYS A 13 16.68 2.61 8.89
CA LYS A 13 17.71 3.16 9.77
C LYS A 13 18.94 2.26 9.72
N HIS A 14 19.98 2.70 9.03
CA HIS A 14 21.26 2.02 9.00
C HIS A 14 22.03 2.30 10.30
N PRO A 15 22.60 1.27 10.96
CA PRO A 15 23.29 1.43 12.25
C PRO A 15 24.39 2.50 12.26
N GLN A 16 25.07 2.71 11.12
CA GLN A 16 26.20 3.64 11.01
C GLN A 16 25.89 4.90 10.19
N LEU A 17 24.96 4.82 9.23
CA LEU A 17 24.71 5.90 8.27
C LEU A 17 23.43 6.69 8.64
N GLY A 18 22.73 6.29 9.70
CA GLY A 18 21.50 6.93 10.13
C GLY A 18 20.33 6.57 9.21
N GLU A 19 19.43 7.52 9.00
CA GLU A 19 18.27 7.34 8.14
C GLU A 19 18.69 7.35 6.67
N LEU A 20 18.36 6.26 5.96
CA LEU A 20 18.58 6.13 4.53
C LEU A 20 17.24 6.08 3.81
N SER A 21 17.17 6.77 2.68
CA SER A 21 16.04 6.77 1.75
C SER A 21 16.58 6.56 0.34
N VAL A 22 16.16 5.49 -0.33
CA VAL A 22 16.67 5.11 -1.66
C VAL A 22 15.52 4.92 -2.64
N ASP A 23 15.59 5.63 -3.77
CA ASP A 23 14.71 5.40 -4.91
C ASP A 23 15.07 4.10 -5.62
N VAL A 24 14.07 3.29 -5.91
CA VAL A 24 14.25 1.99 -6.57
C VAL A 24 13.33 1.86 -7.76
N GLU A 25 13.87 1.21 -8.80
CA GLU A 25 13.11 0.81 -9.98
C GLU A 25 12.64 -0.63 -9.82
N VAL A 26 11.33 -0.84 -9.93
CA VAL A 26 10.69 -2.15 -9.68
C VAL A 26 10.11 -2.69 -10.99
N PRO A 27 10.33 -3.97 -11.33
CA PRO A 27 9.74 -4.56 -12.52
C PRO A 27 8.21 -4.59 -12.41
N GLN A 28 7.55 -4.22 -13.50
CA GLN A 28 6.11 -4.29 -13.69
C GLN A 28 5.83 -5.09 -14.96
N VAL A 29 5.01 -6.12 -14.81
CA VAL A 29 4.54 -6.97 -15.91
C VAL A 29 3.24 -6.39 -16.46
N GLU A 30 3.06 -6.44 -17.78
CA GLU A 30 1.94 -5.84 -18.50
C GLU A 30 0.99 -6.90 -19.09
N SER A 31 1.37 -8.17 -19.03
CA SER A 31 0.57 -9.31 -19.50
C SER A 31 0.78 -10.54 -18.63
N VAL A 32 -0.13 -11.51 -18.75
CA VAL A 32 -0.04 -12.80 -18.04
C VAL A 32 1.14 -13.61 -18.56
N GLU A 33 1.36 -13.60 -19.88
CA GLU A 33 2.47 -14.29 -20.53
C GLU A 33 3.81 -13.77 -20.01
N GLU A 34 3.95 -12.46 -19.90
CA GLU A 34 5.12 -11.82 -19.34
C GLU A 34 5.30 -12.15 -17.85
N PHE A 35 4.21 -12.23 -17.09
CA PHE A 35 4.27 -12.63 -15.68
C PHE A 35 4.76 -14.07 -15.53
N VAL A 36 4.28 -15.01 -16.35
CA VAL A 36 4.74 -16.40 -16.35
C VAL A 36 6.22 -16.49 -16.74
N GLN A 37 6.65 -15.72 -17.75
CA GLN A 37 8.06 -15.62 -18.12
C GLN A 37 8.93 -15.08 -16.99
N PHE A 38 8.48 -14.02 -16.31
CA PHE A 38 9.17 -13.44 -15.16
C PHE A 38 9.31 -14.43 -14.00
N ALA A 39 8.24 -15.17 -13.70
CA ALA A 39 8.22 -16.19 -12.66
C ALA A 39 9.02 -17.46 -13.02
N GLY A 40 9.44 -17.60 -14.28
CA GLY A 40 10.20 -18.75 -14.80
C GLY A 40 9.35 -19.97 -15.16
N SER A 41 8.14 -20.09 -14.61
CA SER A 41 7.16 -21.12 -14.96
C SER A 41 5.74 -20.74 -14.53
N ALA A 42 4.74 -21.43 -15.07
CA ALA A 42 3.35 -21.25 -14.66
C ALA A 42 3.11 -21.66 -13.20
N ASP A 43 3.78 -22.70 -12.72
CA ASP A 43 3.66 -23.16 -11.33
C ASP A 43 4.23 -22.14 -10.34
N SER A 44 5.39 -21.55 -10.67
CA SER A 44 6.00 -20.48 -9.88
C SER A 44 5.15 -19.22 -9.87
N ALA A 45 4.53 -18.88 -11.01
CA ALA A 45 3.60 -17.76 -11.13
C ALA A 45 2.37 -17.96 -10.22
N LEU A 46 1.79 -19.16 -10.23
CA LEU A 46 0.64 -19.50 -9.39
C LEU A 46 1.00 -19.46 -7.89
N LEU A 47 2.16 -20.00 -7.52
CA LEU A 47 2.64 -19.94 -6.14
C LEU A 47 2.84 -18.50 -5.67
N PHE A 48 3.42 -17.63 -6.51
CA PHE A 48 3.58 -16.21 -6.22
C PHE A 48 2.23 -15.53 -5.97
N ILE A 49 1.24 -15.74 -6.84
CA ILE A 49 -0.09 -15.17 -6.70
C ILE A 49 -0.75 -15.63 -5.40
N ASN A 50 -0.69 -16.93 -5.09
CA ASN A 50 -1.28 -17.48 -3.88
C ASN A 50 -0.66 -16.87 -2.61
N ASN A 51 0.68 -16.74 -2.57
CA ASN A 51 1.38 -16.10 -1.45
C ASN A 51 1.03 -14.61 -1.31
N ALA A 52 0.87 -13.90 -2.44
CA ALA A 52 0.48 -12.50 -2.44
C ALA A 52 -0.96 -12.32 -1.92
N ILE A 53 -1.90 -13.16 -2.39
CA ILE A 53 -3.29 -13.19 -1.92
C ILE A 53 -3.34 -13.48 -0.42
N GLU A 54 -2.64 -14.51 0.05
CA GLU A 54 -2.60 -14.87 1.47
C GLU A 54 -2.08 -13.72 2.34
N THR A 55 -0.99 -13.08 1.91
CA THR A 55 -0.40 -11.94 2.62
C THR A 55 -1.37 -10.76 2.69
N ALA A 56 -2.01 -10.43 1.57
CA ALA A 56 -2.94 -9.31 1.49
C ALA A 56 -4.22 -9.56 2.31
N ALA A 57 -4.79 -10.77 2.24
CA ALA A 57 -5.93 -11.18 3.04
C ALA A 57 -5.63 -11.06 4.55
N LYS A 58 -4.48 -11.58 4.99
CA LYS A 58 -4.00 -11.43 6.37
C LYS A 58 -3.84 -9.98 6.79
N ASN A 59 -3.36 -9.11 5.90
CA ASN A 59 -3.24 -7.68 6.18
C ASN A 59 -4.60 -6.98 6.33
N GLY A 60 -5.61 -7.38 5.54
CA GLY A 60 -7.00 -6.93 5.74
C GLY A 60 -7.55 -7.35 7.10
N GLY A 61 -7.33 -8.61 7.50
CA GLY A 61 -7.67 -9.09 8.84
C GLY A 61 -6.95 -8.32 9.96
N ARG A 62 -5.65 -8.07 9.83
CA ARG A 62 -4.87 -7.26 10.80
C ARG A 62 -5.38 -5.83 10.91
N ALA A 63 -5.77 -5.21 9.79
CA ALA A 63 -6.34 -3.87 9.81
C ALA A 63 -7.67 -3.84 10.58
N THR A 64 -8.47 -4.90 10.49
CA THR A 64 -9.72 -5.06 11.27
C THR A 64 -9.42 -5.11 12.77
N LEU A 65 -8.41 -5.87 13.18
CA LEU A 65 -7.94 -5.93 14.58
C LEU A 65 -7.43 -4.57 15.07
N ARG A 66 -6.60 -3.91 14.27
CA ARG A 66 -5.98 -2.62 14.63
C ARG A 66 -6.99 -1.49 14.82
N ASN A 67 -8.09 -1.52 14.06
CA ASN A 67 -9.11 -0.47 14.08
C ASN A 67 -10.29 -0.82 15.01
N ALA A 68 -10.21 -1.91 15.75
CA ALA A 68 -11.26 -2.31 16.68
C ALA A 68 -11.28 -1.39 17.92
N PRO A 69 -12.48 -1.06 18.44
CA PRO A 69 -12.58 -0.35 19.70
C PRO A 69 -12.07 -1.22 20.87
N ALA A 70 -11.61 -0.59 21.94
CA ALA A 70 -10.94 -1.28 23.06
C ALA A 70 -11.85 -2.26 23.83
N ASP A 71 -13.16 -2.06 23.75
CA ASP A 71 -14.22 -2.86 24.36
C ASP A 71 -14.88 -3.84 23.38
N ALA A 72 -14.31 -4.02 22.18
CA ALA A 72 -14.90 -4.89 21.17
C ALA A 72 -15.00 -6.35 21.63
N ASN A 73 -16.11 -6.99 21.28
CA ASN A 73 -16.30 -8.41 21.48
C ASN A 73 -15.31 -9.20 20.61
N VAL A 74 -14.47 -10.01 21.25
CA VAL A 74 -13.41 -10.81 20.59
C VAL A 74 -14.00 -11.83 19.61
N ASP A 75 -15.17 -12.40 19.91
CA ASP A 75 -15.80 -13.42 19.06
C ASP A 75 -16.31 -12.78 17.76
N GLU A 76 -17.02 -11.66 17.86
CA GLU A 76 -17.49 -10.89 16.69
C GLU A 76 -16.30 -10.38 15.85
N LEU A 77 -15.22 -9.97 16.51
CA LEU A 77 -14.01 -9.55 15.80
C LEU A 77 -13.35 -10.69 15.05
N THR A 78 -13.31 -11.87 15.66
CA THR A 78 -12.74 -13.08 15.07
C THR A 78 -13.54 -13.52 13.85
N GLU A 79 -14.87 -13.50 13.94
CA GLU A 79 -15.75 -13.78 12.80
C GLU A 79 -15.54 -12.78 11.67
N LYS A 80 -15.44 -11.49 12.00
CA LYS A 80 -15.19 -10.42 11.02
C LYS A 80 -13.84 -10.58 10.32
N VAL A 81 -12.78 -10.88 11.08
CA VAL A 81 -11.44 -11.17 10.51
C VAL A 81 -11.48 -12.38 9.59
N ARG A 82 -12.20 -13.44 9.97
CA ARG A 82 -12.36 -14.65 9.15
C ARG A 82 -13.09 -14.35 7.85
N SER A 83 -14.20 -13.63 7.89
CA SER A 83 -14.94 -13.23 6.69
C SER A 83 -14.07 -12.36 5.78
N VAL A 84 -13.44 -11.29 6.31
CA VAL A 84 -12.58 -10.42 5.51
C VAL A 84 -11.43 -11.18 4.83
N SER A 85 -10.84 -12.15 5.53
CA SER A 85 -9.73 -12.93 4.97
C SER A 85 -10.20 -13.97 3.95
N LYS A 86 -11.34 -14.63 4.19
CA LYS A 86 -11.90 -15.66 3.31
C LYS A 86 -12.48 -15.06 2.03
N ASP A 87 -13.16 -13.94 2.16
CA ASP A 87 -13.83 -13.23 1.08
C ASP A 87 -12.90 -12.19 0.42
N TYR A 88 -11.61 -12.23 0.75
CA TYR A 88 -10.62 -11.33 0.14
C TYR A 88 -10.56 -11.56 -1.36
N ALA A 89 -10.89 -10.51 -2.11
CA ALA A 89 -10.65 -10.40 -3.53
C ALA A 89 -9.62 -9.28 -3.74
N PRO A 90 -8.55 -9.51 -4.51
CA PRO A 90 -7.70 -8.42 -4.96
C PRO A 90 -8.51 -7.48 -5.85
N GLY A 91 -8.93 -6.34 -5.28
CA GLY A 91 -9.58 -5.28 -6.04
C GLY A 91 -8.58 -4.48 -6.87
N THR A 92 -9.08 -3.72 -7.86
CA THR A 92 -8.34 -2.66 -8.54
C THR A 92 -8.15 -1.46 -7.61
N THR A 93 -7.50 -1.65 -6.46
CA THR A 93 -7.26 -0.56 -5.52
C THR A 93 -6.10 0.26 -6.07
N GLN A 94 -6.40 1.39 -6.72
CA GLN A 94 -5.38 2.42 -6.94
C GLN A 94 -4.81 2.81 -5.59
N ARG A 95 -3.47 2.76 -5.46
CA ARG A 95 -2.78 3.29 -4.28
C ARG A 95 -3.13 4.76 -4.15
N THR A 96 -4.01 5.11 -3.22
CA THR A 96 -4.21 6.50 -2.81
C THR A 96 -3.02 6.93 -1.97
N MET A 97 -2.62 8.19 -2.10
CA MET A 97 -1.55 8.76 -1.28
C MET A 97 -1.89 8.61 0.20
N SER A 98 -0.92 8.17 1.01
CA SER A 98 -1.10 8.10 2.45
C SER A 98 -1.42 9.50 3.00
N ALA A 99 -2.24 9.58 4.04
CA ALA A 99 -2.64 10.87 4.63
C ALA A 99 -1.41 11.71 5.02
N LYS A 100 -0.35 11.05 5.52
CA LYS A 100 0.93 11.71 5.84
C LYS A 100 1.59 12.33 4.60
N ARG A 101 1.69 11.61 3.49
CA ARG A 101 2.25 12.16 2.24
C ARG A 101 1.48 13.33 1.69
N ARG A 102 0.16 13.34 1.83
CA ARG A 102 -0.70 14.45 1.40
C ARG A 102 -0.42 15.71 2.23
N ILE A 103 -0.23 15.55 3.54
CA ILE A 103 0.16 16.63 4.43
C ILE A 103 1.58 17.13 4.12
N ASP A 104 2.55 16.22 3.95
CA ASP A 104 3.94 16.59 3.62
C ASP A 104 4.02 17.33 2.27
N THR A 105 3.20 16.95 1.29
CA THR A 105 3.10 17.65 -0.01
C THR A 105 2.51 19.05 0.14
N ALA A 106 1.48 19.21 0.97
CA ALA A 106 0.89 20.52 1.25
C ALA A 106 1.88 21.45 2.00
N ILE A 107 2.65 20.90 2.94
CA ILE A 107 3.69 21.65 3.67
C ILE A 107 4.79 22.09 2.71
N ALA A 108 5.29 21.20 1.85
CA ALA A 108 6.33 21.55 0.86
C ALA A 108 5.87 22.65 -0.13
N ALA A 109 4.61 22.62 -0.55
CA ALA A 109 4.04 23.67 -1.40
C ALA A 109 3.97 25.03 -0.69
N LEU A 110 3.57 25.06 0.59
CA LEU A 110 3.57 26.27 1.41
C LEU A 110 4.99 26.81 1.63
N GLU A 111 5.96 25.93 1.91
CA GLU A 111 7.37 26.30 2.09
C GLU A 111 8.00 26.84 0.80
N SER A 112 7.51 26.43 -0.37
CA SER A 112 7.92 26.97 -1.67
C SER A 112 7.29 28.33 -2.03
N GLY A 113 6.44 28.88 -1.15
CA GLY A 113 5.77 30.17 -1.34
C GLY A 113 4.53 30.11 -2.23
N GLN A 114 3.99 28.92 -2.47
CA GLN A 114 2.77 28.72 -3.25
C GLN A 114 1.55 28.97 -2.35
N GLU A 115 0.68 29.92 -2.72
CA GLU A 115 -0.58 30.15 -2.01
C GLU A 115 -1.57 29.03 -2.36
N LEU A 116 -1.76 28.09 -1.42
CA LEU A 116 -2.79 27.06 -1.53
C LEU A 116 -4.14 27.62 -1.07
N THR A 117 -5.14 27.55 -1.95
CA THR A 117 -6.51 27.93 -1.61
C THR A 117 -7.14 26.94 -0.63
N LYS A 118 -8.14 27.40 0.13
CA LYS A 118 -8.91 26.56 1.05
C LYS A 118 -9.54 25.35 0.35
N GLU A 119 -9.91 25.51 -0.91
CA GLU A 119 -10.50 24.47 -1.75
C GLU A 119 -9.48 23.40 -2.16
N GLU A 120 -8.24 23.79 -2.45
CA GLU A 120 -7.14 22.86 -2.74
C GLU A 120 -6.72 22.05 -1.50
N LEU A 121 -6.68 22.70 -0.33
CA LEU A 121 -6.44 22.02 0.95
C LEU A 121 -7.56 21.03 1.29
N LEU A 122 -8.81 21.41 1.07
CA LEU A 122 -9.96 20.52 1.27
C LEU A 122 -9.95 19.35 0.30
N LYS A 123 -9.52 19.57 -0.95
CA LYS A 123 -9.38 18.51 -1.95
C LYS A 123 -8.31 17.49 -1.57
N LEU A 124 -7.14 17.96 -1.12
CA LEU A 124 -6.07 17.10 -0.60
C LEU A 124 -6.50 16.28 0.63
N LEU A 125 -7.35 16.83 1.49
CA LEU A 125 -7.94 16.11 2.62
C LEU A 125 -9.04 15.13 2.19
N ALA A 126 -9.86 15.48 1.19
CA ALA A 126 -11.01 14.70 0.73
C ALA A 126 -10.64 13.45 -0.09
N GLU A 127 -9.53 13.45 -0.83
CA GLU A 127 -9.02 12.29 -1.59
C GLU A 127 -8.57 11.09 -0.71
N GLY A 128 -8.88 11.13 0.60
CA GLY A 128 -8.53 10.11 1.58
C GLY A 128 -9.68 9.34 2.20
N ARG A 129 -10.91 9.47 1.68
CA ARG A 129 -12.07 8.69 2.12
C ARG A 129 -12.44 7.62 1.11
#